data_AF-A0A537P4M6-F1
#
_entry.id   AF-A0A537P4M6-F1
#
_cell.length_a   1.000
_cell.length_b   1.000
_cell.length_c   1.000
_cell.angle_alpha   90.00
_cell.angle_beta   90.00
_cell.angle_gamma   90.00
#
_symmetry.space_group_name_H-M   'P 1'
#
loop_
_entity.id
_entity.type
_entity.pdbx_description
1 polymer ?
#
loop_
_entity_poly.entity_id
_entity_poly.type
_entity_poly.pdbx_seq_one_letter_code
_entity_poly.pdbx_strand_id
1 'polypeptide(L)'
;MAGEFIRLVSFYMAAFFVFYVDEFRGSTIEINSSSNQGGTTLVNSSVHFTNGSATQVRWRIIGAGQVGDINVRGVWLSLQLKKRFTDVLKRSKGDFNVLFAELKSAESW
;
A
#
# COMPACT_ATOMS: atom_id res chain seq x y z
N MET A 1 -9.43 -6.54 19.24
CA MET A 1 -9.32 -5.24 18.54
C MET A 1 -8.07 -5.16 17.66
N ALA A 2 -6.84 -5.19 18.21
CA ALA A 2 -5.61 -5.07 17.41
C ALA A 2 -5.44 -6.21 16.38
N GLY A 3 -5.63 -7.47 16.80
CA GLY A 3 -5.52 -8.62 15.87
C GLY A 3 -6.56 -8.62 14.75
N GLU A 4 -7.81 -8.23 15.04
CA GLU A 4 -8.85 -8.11 14.02
C GLU A 4 -8.57 -6.96 13.05
N PHE A 5 -8.11 -5.82 13.55
CA PHE A 5 -7.69 -4.70 12.71
C PHE A 5 -6.58 -5.10 11.75
N ILE A 6 -5.52 -5.76 12.24
CA ILE A 6 -4.42 -6.23 11.39
C ILE A 6 -4.95 -7.20 10.33
N ARG A 7 -5.76 -8.20 10.71
CA ARG A 7 -6.35 -9.16 9.78
C ARG A 7 -7.16 -8.47 8.68
N LEU A 8 -8.03 -7.52 9.05
CA LEU A 8 -8.90 -6.82 8.12
C LEU A 8 -8.12 -5.89 7.19
N VAL A 9 -7.11 -5.17 7.70
CA VAL A 9 -6.23 -4.34 6.86
C VAL A 9 -5.43 -5.21 5.89
N SER A 10 -4.86 -6.32 6.35
CA SER A 10 -4.14 -7.26 5.48
C SER A 10 -5.04 -7.81 4.37
N PHE A 11 -6.28 -8.19 4.71
CA PHE A 11 -7.25 -8.66 3.72
C PHE A 11 -7.62 -7.56 2.72
N TYR A 12 -7.99 -6.37 3.21
CA TYR A 12 -8.33 -5.21 2.40
C TYR A 12 -7.20 -4.86 1.41
N MET A 13 -5.94 -4.92 1.86
CA MET A 13 -4.78 -4.69 1.00
C MET A 13 -4.59 -5.78 -0.06
N ALA A 14 -4.78 -7.06 0.29
CA ALA A 14 -4.72 -8.14 -0.69
C ALA A 14 -5.82 -8.02 -1.74
N ALA A 15 -7.05 -7.75 -1.31
CA ALA A 15 -8.19 -7.52 -2.20
C ALA A 15 -7.95 -6.32 -3.13
N PHE A 16 -7.38 -5.22 -2.61
CA PHE A 16 -6.98 -4.07 -3.44
C PHE A 16 -6.04 -4.48 -4.58
N PHE A 17 -4.99 -5.23 -4.29
CA PHE A 17 -4.03 -5.65 -5.31
C PHE A 17 -4.63 -6.63 -6.33
N VAL A 18 -5.55 -7.50 -5.90
CA VAL A 18 -6.27 -8.40 -6.81
C VAL A 18 -7.21 -7.61 -7.71
N PHE A 19 -7.99 -6.69 -7.15
CA PHE A 19 -8.95 -5.88 -7.90
C PHE A 19 -8.28 -5.02 -8.98
N TYR A 20 -7.16 -4.39 -8.63
CA TYR A 20 -6.39 -3.55 -9.54
C TYR A 20 -5.22 -4.30 -10.21
N VAL A 21 -5.28 -5.64 -10.29
CA VAL A 21 -4.15 -6.44 -10.78
C VAL A 21 -3.71 -6.00 -12.17
N ASP A 22 -4.65 -5.73 -13.08
CA ASP A 22 -4.33 -5.31 -14.45
C ASP A 22 -3.69 -3.91 -14.51
N GLU A 23 -4.00 -3.02 -13.56
CA GLU A 23 -3.32 -1.72 -13.43
C GLU A 23 -1.90 -1.86 -12.87
N PHE A 24 -1.64 -2.92 -12.11
CA PHE A 24 -0.33 -3.22 -11.52
C PHE A 24 0.52 -4.19 -12.35
N ARG A 25 -0.02 -4.76 -13.43
CA ARG A 25 0.69 -5.70 -14.33
C ARG A 25 1.70 -4.96 -15.20
N GLY A 26 2.82 -4.61 -14.59
CA GLY A 26 4.05 -4.29 -15.31
C GLY A 26 4.62 -5.53 -16.01
N SER A 27 5.33 -5.33 -17.11
CA SER A 27 6.11 -6.36 -17.80
C SER A 27 7.48 -6.57 -17.15
N THR A 28 8.09 -5.52 -16.60
CA THR A 28 9.43 -5.57 -16.03
C THR A 28 9.61 -4.51 -14.96
N ILE A 29 10.42 -4.83 -13.95
CA ILE A 29 10.87 -3.88 -12.93
C ILE A 29 12.38 -3.69 -13.05
N GLU A 30 12.83 -2.43 -13.08
CA GLU A 30 14.24 -2.05 -13.06
C GLU A 30 14.56 -1.35 -11.74
N ILE A 31 15.59 -1.80 -11.03
CA ILE A 31 16.08 -1.11 -9.83
C ILE A 31 17.07 -0.03 -10.26
N ASN A 32 16.70 1.23 -10.07
CA ASN A 32 17.53 2.36 -10.50
C ASN A 32 18.54 2.79 -9.44
N SER A 33 18.16 2.74 -8.16
CA SER A 33 19.07 3.04 -7.06
C SER A 33 18.55 2.53 -5.73
N SER A 34 19.46 2.41 -4.76
CA SER A 34 19.11 2.21 -3.35
C SER A 34 19.95 3.14 -2.47
N SER A 35 19.38 3.53 -1.33
CA SER A 35 20.05 4.38 -0.35
C SER A 35 19.59 4.04 1.05
N ASN A 36 20.52 3.90 1.98
CA ASN A 36 20.20 3.75 3.39
C ASN A 36 19.85 5.13 3.98
N GLN A 37 18.72 5.19 4.67
CA GLN A 37 18.23 6.37 5.38
C GLN A 37 17.86 5.96 6.81
N GLY A 38 18.84 6.07 7.70
CA GLY A 38 18.72 5.59 9.08
C GLY A 38 18.46 4.08 9.12
N GLY A 39 17.42 3.67 9.87
CA GLY A 39 17.01 2.26 10.01
C GLY A 39 16.20 1.69 8.83
N THR A 40 16.18 2.37 7.68
CA THR A 40 15.43 1.95 6.49
C THR A 40 16.27 2.10 5.23
N THR A 41 15.97 1.30 4.21
CA THR A 41 16.56 1.46 2.87
C THR A 41 15.48 1.93 1.92
N LEU A 42 15.70 3.05 1.24
CA LEU A 42 14.85 3.49 0.14
C LEU A 42 15.38 2.91 -1.17
N VAL A 43 14.53 2.20 -1.89
CA VAL A 43 14.83 1.64 -3.22
C VAL A 43 13.97 2.38 -4.25
N ASN A 44 14.62 2.96 -5.27
CA ASN A 44 13.94 3.58 -6.41
C ASN A 44 13.95 2.59 -7.57
N SER A 45 12.79 2.41 -8.20
CA SER A 45 12.60 1.51 -9.33
C SER A 45 11.70 2.12 -10.38
N SER A 46 11.78 1.57 -11.59
CA SER A 46 10.87 1.84 -12.70
C SER A 46 10.12 0.56 -13.04
N VAL A 47 8.79 0.63 -13.06
CA VAL A 47 7.93 -0.44 -13.55
C VAL A 47 7.53 -0.09 -14.97
N HIS A 48 7.91 -0.95 -15.93
CA HIS A 48 7.57 -0.83 -17.34
C HIS A 48 6.32 -1.64 -17.64
N PHE A 49 5.46 -1.11 -18.51
CA PHE A 49 4.22 -1.75 -18.94
C PHE A 49 4.31 -2.19 -20.40
N THR A 50 3.46 -3.15 -20.78
CA THR A 50 3.41 -3.69 -22.15
C THR A 50 3.06 -2.64 -23.21
N ASN A 51 2.38 -1.56 -22.82
CA ASN A 51 2.06 -0.43 -23.69
C ASN A 51 3.23 0.57 -23.88
N GLY A 52 4.43 0.26 -23.35
CA GLY A 52 5.62 1.09 -23.44
C GLY A 52 5.70 2.23 -22.41
N SER A 53 4.67 2.44 -21.60
CA SER A 53 4.72 3.40 -20.49
C SER A 53 5.57 2.86 -19.33
N ALA A 54 6.05 3.76 -18.47
CA ALA A 54 6.74 3.41 -17.25
C ALA A 54 6.25 4.28 -16.08
N THR A 55 6.30 3.75 -14.86
CA THR A 55 6.01 4.49 -13.63
C THR A 55 7.11 4.27 -12.62
N GLN A 56 7.56 5.36 -12.00
CA GLN A 56 8.48 5.29 -10.89
C GLN A 56 7.76 4.77 -9.64
N VAL A 57 8.37 3.77 -9.01
CA VAL A 57 7.94 3.19 -7.74
C VAL A 57 9.09 3.27 -6.76
N ARG A 58 8.81 3.74 -5.54
CA ARG A 58 9.79 3.73 -4.44
C ARG A 58 9.34 2.80 -3.35
N TRP A 59 10.28 2.05 -2.80
CA TRP A 59 10.04 1.07 -1.76
C TRP A 59 10.76 1.52 -0.50
N ARG A 60 10.07 1.46 0.64
CA ARG A 60 10.71 1.57 1.95
C ARG A 60 10.94 0.16 2.46
N ILE A 61 12.20 -0.25 2.54
CA ILE A 61 12.61 -1.52 3.10
C ILE A 61 13.01 -1.30 4.57
N ILE A 62 12.54 -2.16 5.45
CA ILE A 62 12.76 -2.08 6.90
C ILE A 62 13.40 -3.37 7.42
N GLY A 63 14.16 -3.25 8.51
CA GLY A 63 14.79 -4.40 9.18
C GLY A 63 15.66 -5.22 8.22
N ALA A 64 15.43 -6.53 8.19
CA ALA A 64 16.22 -7.48 7.41
C ALA A 64 15.75 -7.65 5.95
N GLY A 65 14.92 -6.75 5.41
CA GLY A 65 14.48 -6.81 4.01
C GLY A 65 12.97 -6.77 3.79
N GLN A 66 12.18 -6.45 4.81
CA GLN A 66 10.72 -6.39 4.68
C GLN A 66 10.30 -5.11 3.96
N VAL A 67 9.32 -5.20 3.05
CA VAL A 67 8.69 -4.01 2.46
C VAL A 67 7.76 -3.40 3.51
N GLY A 68 8.12 -2.20 4.00
CA GLY A 68 7.33 -1.46 4.97
C GLY A 68 6.37 -0.45 4.35
N ASP A 69 6.64 0.05 3.14
CA ASP A 69 5.76 0.99 2.43
C ASP A 69 6.12 1.07 0.94
N ILE A 70 5.16 1.51 0.13
CA ILE A 70 5.33 1.75 -1.31
C ILE A 70 4.89 3.17 -1.64
N ASN A 71 5.69 3.86 -2.46
CA ASN A 71 5.36 5.13 -3.05
C ASN A 71 5.09 4.94 -4.54
N VAL A 72 3.91 5.34 -4.97
CA VAL A 72 3.53 5.37 -6.39
C VAL A 72 3.11 6.80 -6.72
N ARG A 73 3.66 7.37 -7.79
CA ARG A 73 3.34 8.74 -8.27
C ARG A 73 3.40 9.79 -7.16
N GLY A 74 4.43 9.71 -6.31
CA GLY A 74 4.67 10.69 -5.23
C GLY A 74 3.95 10.39 -3.92
N VAL A 75 3.01 9.44 -3.89
CA VAL A 75 2.18 9.16 -2.72
C VAL A 75 2.59 7.86 -2.04
N TRP A 76 2.90 7.92 -0.74
CA TRP A 76 3.10 6.73 0.09
C TRP A 76 1.76 6.11 0.46
N LEU A 77 1.62 4.81 0.25
CA LEU A 77 0.38 4.09 0.46
C LEU A 77 -0.05 4.10 1.93
N SER A 78 0.91 3.98 2.86
CA SER A 78 0.63 4.08 4.29
C SER A 78 -0.05 5.41 4.68
N LEU A 79 0.31 6.52 4.03
CA LEU A 79 -0.31 7.84 4.26
C LEU A 79 -1.75 7.88 3.77
N GLN A 80 -2.04 7.27 2.63
CA GLN A 80 -3.41 7.19 2.09
C GLN A 80 -4.31 6.33 2.97
N LEU A 81 -3.82 5.17 3.42
CA LEU A 81 -4.55 4.30 4.36
C LEU A 81 -4.81 5.02 5.68
N LYS A 82 -3.76 5.65 6.25
CA LYS A 82 -3.89 6.44 7.49
C LYS A 82 -4.96 7.52 7.34
N LYS A 83 -4.96 8.27 6.24
CA LYS A 83 -5.97 9.29 5.97
C LYS A 83 -7.37 8.67 5.89
N ARG A 84 -7.56 7.64 5.07
CA ARG A 84 -8.88 6.98 4.90
C ARG A 84 -9.44 6.48 6.23
N PHE A 85 -8.64 5.74 7.00
CA PHE A 85 -9.07 5.18 8.27
C PHE A 85 -9.39 6.27 9.29
N THR A 86 -8.55 7.31 9.35
CA THR A 86 -8.79 8.48 10.22
C THR A 86 -10.08 9.20 9.84
N ASP A 87 -10.37 9.35 8.55
CA ASP A 87 -11.59 10.02 8.09
C ASP A 87 -12.85 9.22 8.44
N VAL A 88 -12.79 7.88 8.35
CA VAL A 88 -13.88 7.00 8.81
C VAL A 88 -14.10 7.17 10.31
N LEU A 89 -13.03 7.08 11.11
CA LEU A 89 -13.10 7.23 12.56
C LEU A 89 -13.58 8.62 12.98
N LYS A 90 -13.17 9.68 12.29
CA LYS A 90 -13.67 11.04 12.56
C LYS A 90 -15.17 11.15 12.35
N ARG A 91 -15.68 10.63 11.22
CA ARG A 91 -17.13 10.66 10.92
C ARG A 91 -17.94 9.75 11.84
N SER A 92 -17.36 8.62 12.26
CA SER A 92 -18.00 7.68 13.17
C SER A 92 -17.80 8.00 14.65
N LYS A 93 -17.20 9.15 14.99
CA LYS A 93 -16.88 9.56 16.38
C LYS A 93 -16.04 8.52 17.14
N GLY A 94 -15.12 7.87 16.43
CA GLY A 94 -14.19 6.87 16.97
C GLY A 94 -14.73 5.44 16.97
N ASP A 95 -15.89 5.16 16.37
CA ASP A 95 -16.42 3.81 16.29
C ASP A 95 -15.62 2.94 15.30
N PHE A 96 -14.88 1.98 15.86
CA PHE A 96 -14.09 1.00 15.11
C PHE A 96 -14.94 -0.05 14.38
N ASN A 97 -16.18 -0.30 14.80
CA ASN A 97 -17.05 -1.22 14.10
C ASN A 97 -17.38 -0.69 12.69
N VAL A 98 -17.54 0.63 12.55
CA VAL A 98 -17.72 1.29 11.25
C VAL A 98 -16.47 1.15 10.39
N LEU A 99 -15.27 1.29 10.97
CA LEU A 99 -14.01 1.03 10.25
C LEU A 99 -13.89 -0.45 9.84
N PHE A 100 -14.31 -1.38 10.69
CA PHE A 100 -14.27 -2.81 10.35
C PHE A 100 -15.26 -3.15 9.25
N ALA A 101 -16.45 -2.55 9.23
CA ALA A 101 -17.40 -2.69 8.14
C ALA A 101 -16.84 -2.15 6.82
N GLU A 102 -16.19 -0.97 6.84
CA GLU A 102 -15.48 -0.42 5.68
C GLU A 102 -14.40 -1.38 5.17
N LEU A 103 -13.57 -1.93 6.04
CA LEU A 103 -12.51 -2.86 5.65
C LEU A 103 -13.06 -4.19 5.08
N LYS A 104 -14.18 -4.69 5.63
CA LYS A 104 -14.87 -5.89 5.15
C LYS A 104 -15.53 -5.67 3.78
N SER A 105 -15.86 -4.44 3.40
CA SER A 105 -16.41 -4.16 2.07
C SER A 105 -15.48 -4.56 0.92
N ALA A 106 -14.18 -4.72 1.17
CA ALA A 106 -13.24 -5.23 0.19
C ALA A 106 -13.46 -6.72 -0.15
N GLU A 107 -14.27 -7.45 0.60
CA GLU A 107 -14.68 -8.83 0.26
C GLU A 107 -15.54 -8.87 -1.02
N SER A 108 -16.11 -7.74 -1.43
CA SER A 108 -16.96 -7.64 -2.63
C SER A 108 -16.27 -6.96 -3.80
N TRP A 109 -14.94 -6.81 -3.76
CA TRP A 109 -14.16 -6.28 -4.88
C TRP A 109 -13.84 -7.38 -5.89
#